data_AF-A0A4Y2S3H4-F1
#
_entry.id   AF-A0A4Y2S3H4-F1
#
_cell.length_a   1.000
_cell.length_b   1.000
_cell.length_c   1.000
_cell.angle_alpha   90.00
_cell.angle_beta   90.00
_cell.angle_gamma   90.00
#
_symmetry.space_group_name_H-M   'P 1'
#
loop_
_entity.id
_entity.type
_entity.pdbx_description
1 polymer ?
#
loop_
_entity_poly.entity_id
_entity_poly.type
_entity_poly.pdbx_seq_one_letter_code
_entity_poly.pdbx_strand_id
1 'polypeptide(L)'
;MQTSEGPVLWEQTQGCPQGSCSGPAFWNIVAGEILSVQWPQGVHLQAFADDFAFIVTDKTSEGLRKLSKLALDKFKEWADKNKLHVSMEKSSYVLFSKLVRGPTIKWGNQSINRKNHLKYLGVTIYHKLSWLPHVIEQGKRAMDQYQHLCRIAGKT
;
A
#
# COMPACT_ATOMS: atom_id res chain seq x y z
N MET A 1 -24.25 -25.58 -5.26
CA MET A 1 -22.86 -25.80 -5.68
C MET A 1 -22.69 -27.27 -5.92
N GLN A 2 -22.76 -27.70 -7.17
CA GLN A 2 -22.78 -29.10 -7.54
C GLN A 2 -21.38 -29.46 -8.05
N THR A 3 -20.63 -30.18 -7.23
CA THR A 3 -19.33 -30.74 -7.61
C THR A 3 -19.57 -32.11 -8.21
N SER A 4 -19.42 -32.21 -9.52
CA SER A 4 -19.28 -33.47 -10.25
C SER A 4 -18.45 -33.20 -11.50
N GLU A 5 -17.36 -33.97 -11.62
CA GLU A 5 -16.51 -34.15 -12.82
C GLU A 5 -15.20 -33.36 -12.91
N GLY A 6 -14.09 -34.08 -12.62
CA GLY A 6 -12.77 -33.84 -13.22
C GLY A 6 -11.97 -32.60 -12.79
N PRO A 7 -10.69 -32.51 -13.23
CA PRO A 7 -9.91 -31.29 -13.09
C PRO A 7 -10.55 -30.16 -13.93
N VAL A 8 -10.82 -29.03 -13.29
CA VAL A 8 -11.35 -27.83 -13.96
C VAL A 8 -10.18 -27.05 -14.56
N LEU A 9 -10.20 -26.86 -15.88
CA LEU A 9 -9.22 -26.05 -16.61
C LEU A 9 -9.70 -24.60 -16.67
N TRP A 10 -8.85 -23.68 -16.22
CA TRP A 10 -9.07 -22.24 -16.34
C TRP A 10 -7.93 -21.63 -17.15
N GLU A 11 -8.27 -20.93 -18.23
CA GLU A 11 -7.27 -20.18 -19.00
C GLU A 11 -6.89 -18.89 -18.26
N GLN A 12 -5.60 -18.70 -18.00
CA GLN A 12 -5.07 -17.48 -17.38
C GLN A 12 -4.36 -16.65 -18.45
N THR A 13 -5.01 -15.59 -18.92
CA THR A 13 -4.48 -14.72 -19.98
C THR A 13 -3.68 -13.54 -19.44
N GLN A 14 -3.81 -13.20 -18.15
CA GLN A 14 -3.07 -12.12 -17.50
C GLN A 14 -2.65 -12.49 -16.06
N GLY A 15 -1.40 -12.18 -15.71
CA GLY A 15 -0.86 -12.45 -14.38
C GLY A 15 -0.36 -13.89 -14.22
N CYS A 16 -0.32 -14.37 -12.98
CA CYS A 16 0.13 -15.71 -12.64
C CYS A 16 -0.93 -16.42 -11.80
N PRO A 17 -1.07 -17.76 -11.90
CA PRO A 17 -1.92 -18.52 -10.99
C PRO A 17 -1.52 -18.27 -9.54
N GLN A 18 -2.50 -18.13 -8.66
CA GLN A 18 -2.24 -17.99 -7.23
C GLN A 18 -1.51 -19.24 -6.72
N GLY A 19 -0.41 -19.05 -5.98
CA GLY A 19 0.47 -20.14 -5.54
C GLY A 19 1.57 -20.50 -6.53
N SER A 20 1.64 -19.84 -7.70
CA SER A 20 2.79 -19.98 -8.60
C SER A 20 4.08 -19.48 -7.95
N CYS A 21 5.11 -20.32 -7.92
CA CYS A 21 6.43 -19.96 -7.40
C CYS A 21 7.10 -18.84 -8.22
N SER A 22 6.75 -18.70 -9.50
CA SER A 22 7.33 -17.69 -10.40
C SER A 22 6.59 -16.35 -10.35
N GLY A 23 5.37 -16.30 -9.80
CA GLY A 23 4.56 -15.09 -9.72
C GLY A 23 5.31 -13.90 -9.11
N PRO A 24 5.95 -14.05 -7.94
CA PRO A 24 6.74 -12.97 -7.33
C PRO A 24 7.92 -12.50 -8.19
N ALA A 25 8.59 -13.42 -8.89
CA ALA A 25 9.71 -13.07 -9.76
C ALA A 25 9.26 -12.24 -10.96
N PHE A 26 8.16 -12.63 -11.62
CA PHE A 26 7.58 -11.84 -12.72
C PHE A 26 7.07 -10.48 -12.24
N TRP A 27 6.46 -10.43 -11.06
CA TRP A 27 6.05 -9.17 -10.46
C TRP A 27 7.24 -8.22 -10.22
N ASN A 28 8.37 -8.74 -9.72
CA ASN A 28 9.57 -7.93 -9.52
C ASN A 28 10.12 -7.35 -10.83
N ILE A 29 9.97 -8.05 -11.95
CA ILE A 29 10.36 -7.52 -13.27
C ILE A 29 9.48 -6.33 -13.66
N VAL A 30 8.15 -6.47 -13.51
CA VAL A 30 7.19 -5.40 -13.83
C VAL A 30 7.37 -4.20 -12.91
N ALA A 31 7.43 -4.42 -11.60
CA ALA A 31 7.66 -3.38 -10.59
C ALA A 31 9.07 -2.77 -10.69
N GLY A 32 10.05 -3.53 -11.17
CA GLY A 32 11.42 -3.07 -11.40
C GLY A 32 11.50 -1.86 -12.33
N GLU A 33 10.62 -1.78 -13.34
CA GLU A 33 10.56 -0.63 -14.25
C GLU A 33 10.31 0.68 -13.49
N ILE A 34 9.33 0.72 -12.59
CA ILE A 34 8.95 1.94 -11.87
C ILE A 34 9.88 2.24 -10.70
N LEU A 35 10.46 1.22 -10.10
CA LEU A 35 11.45 1.36 -9.03
C LEU A 35 12.79 1.91 -9.56
N SER A 36 13.10 1.67 -10.83
CA SER A 36 14.32 2.18 -11.48
C SER A 36 14.19 3.63 -11.98
N VAL A 37 12.98 4.22 -11.90
CA VAL A 37 12.76 5.60 -12.30
C VAL A 37 13.53 6.55 -11.40
N GLN A 38 14.25 7.48 -12.00
CA GLN A 38 14.81 8.62 -11.27
C GLN A 38 13.69 9.58 -10.88
N TRP A 39 13.47 9.68 -9.57
CA TRP A 39 12.50 10.59 -8.97
C TRP A 39 13.17 11.95 -8.67
N PRO A 40 12.42 13.06 -8.78
CA PRO A 40 12.94 14.37 -8.43
C PRO A 40 13.29 14.44 -6.94
N GLN A 41 14.12 15.43 -6.56
CA GLN A 41 14.46 15.66 -5.16
C GLN A 41 13.17 15.82 -4.32
N GLY A 42 13.15 15.14 -3.18
CA GLY A 42 12.00 15.13 -2.28
C GLY A 42 10.92 14.12 -2.65
N VAL A 43 11.12 13.26 -3.66
CA VAL A 43 10.24 12.11 -3.94
C VAL A 43 11.04 10.82 -3.81
N HIS A 44 10.51 9.89 -3.02
CA HIS A 44 11.05 8.53 -2.90
C HIS A 44 9.92 7.52 -3.03
N LEU A 45 10.16 6.46 -3.79
CA LEU A 45 9.24 5.35 -3.99
C LEU A 45 9.83 4.09 -3.36
N GLN A 46 9.04 3.45 -2.51
CA GLN A 46 9.30 2.12 -1.98
C GLN A 46 8.16 1.20 -2.42
N ALA A 47 8.47 -0.08 -2.67
CA ALA A 47 7.46 -1.10 -2.89
C ALA A 47 7.77 -2.36 -2.07
N PHE A 48 6.74 -3.13 -1.77
CA PHE A 48 6.82 -4.49 -1.26
C PHE A 48 5.61 -5.28 -1.72
N ALA A 49 5.84 -6.39 -2.42
CA ALA A 49 4.76 -7.08 -3.15
C ALA A 49 3.95 -6.06 -3.97
N ASP A 50 2.62 -6.08 -3.89
CA ASP A 50 1.70 -5.19 -4.57
C ASP A 50 1.52 -3.81 -3.90
N ASP A 51 2.08 -3.60 -2.71
CA ASP A 51 1.99 -2.32 -2.00
C ASP A 51 3.10 -1.35 -2.42
N PHE A 52 2.70 -0.13 -2.81
CA PHE A 52 3.61 0.98 -3.14
C PHE A 52 3.43 2.14 -2.16
N ALA A 53 4.56 2.69 -1.70
CA ALA A 53 4.62 3.81 -0.78
C ALA A 53 5.46 4.95 -1.35
N PHE A 54 4.83 6.11 -1.53
CA PHE A 54 5.52 7.35 -1.87
C PHE A 54 5.80 8.17 -0.61
N ILE A 55 7.05 8.62 -0.47
CA ILE A 55 7.46 9.63 0.50
C ILE A 55 7.74 10.90 -0.27
N VAL A 56 6.96 11.95 0.01
CA VAL A 56 7.09 13.25 -0.66
C VAL A 56 7.39 14.32 0.38
N THR A 57 8.45 15.10 0.16
CA THR A 57 8.92 16.16 1.06
C THR A 57 9.09 17.47 0.31
N ASP A 58 8.54 18.54 0.89
CA ASP A 58 8.72 19.92 0.44
C ASP A 58 8.53 20.85 1.63
N LYS A 59 9.10 22.05 1.56
CA LYS A 59 8.97 23.07 2.61
C LYS A 59 7.58 23.74 2.61
N THR A 60 6.83 23.61 1.52
CA THR A 60 5.57 24.30 1.30
C THR A 60 4.43 23.32 0.97
N SER A 61 3.20 23.66 1.37
CA SER A 61 2.01 22.87 1.02
C SER A 61 1.82 22.78 -0.50
N GLU A 62 2.10 23.87 -1.21
CA GLU A 62 1.98 23.93 -2.66
C GLU A 62 3.05 23.09 -3.36
N GLY A 63 4.29 23.11 -2.87
CA GLY A 63 5.35 22.23 -3.38
C GLY A 63 5.04 20.75 -3.14
N LEU A 64 4.53 20.39 -1.95
CA LEU A 64 4.04 19.04 -1.68
C LEU A 64 2.96 18.62 -2.69
N ARG A 65 2.00 19.51 -2.98
CA ARG A 65 0.93 19.25 -3.96
C ARG A 65 1.49 19.02 -5.35
N LYS A 66 2.40 19.88 -5.81
CA LYS A 66 3.03 19.79 -7.14
C LYS A 66 3.89 18.52 -7.28
N LEU A 67 4.76 18.24 -6.31
CA LEU A 67 5.61 17.06 -6.32
C LEU A 67 4.80 15.77 -6.24
N SER A 68 3.78 15.72 -5.36
CA SER A 68 2.89 14.56 -5.26
C SER A 68 2.14 14.33 -6.57
N LYS A 69 1.63 15.40 -7.20
CA LYS A 69 0.96 15.30 -8.50
C LYS A 69 1.91 14.76 -9.58
N LEU A 70 3.10 15.34 -9.70
CA LEU A 70 4.11 14.89 -10.65
C LEU A 70 4.46 13.40 -10.46
N ALA A 71 4.66 12.99 -9.20
CA ALA A 71 5.00 11.62 -8.88
C ALA A 71 3.87 10.64 -9.23
N LEU A 72 2.63 10.97 -8.83
CA LEU A 72 1.47 10.13 -9.05
C LEU A 72 1.01 10.09 -10.51
N ASP A 73 1.16 11.18 -11.27
CA ASP A 73 0.86 11.18 -12.70
C ASP A 73 1.81 10.22 -13.44
N LYS A 74 3.11 10.27 -13.12
CA LYS A 74 4.11 9.33 -13.68
C LYS A 74 3.86 7.88 -13.25
N PHE A 75 3.49 7.67 -11.98
CA PHE A 75 3.11 6.35 -11.49
C PHE A 75 1.85 5.82 -12.19
N LYS A 76 0.89 6.71 -12.49
CA LYS A 76 -0.32 6.37 -13.24
C LYS A 76 -0.02 5.97 -14.67
N GLU A 77 0.83 6.70 -15.37
CA GLU A 77 1.26 6.33 -16.74
C GLU A 77 1.89 4.93 -16.76
N TRP A 78 2.76 4.62 -15.78
CA TRP A 78 3.34 3.29 -15.65
C TRP A 78 2.30 2.21 -15.33
N ALA A 79 1.36 2.49 -14.42
CA ALA A 79 0.30 1.55 -14.07
C ALA A 79 -0.61 1.26 -15.27
N ASP A 80 -1.03 2.29 -15.99
CA ASP A 80 -1.86 2.17 -17.18
C ASP A 80 -1.11 1.40 -18.31
N LYS A 81 0.17 1.71 -18.55
CA LYS A 81 1.04 0.99 -19.50
C LYS A 81 1.10 -0.51 -19.18
N ASN A 82 1.21 -0.87 -17.91
CA ASN A 82 1.30 -2.25 -17.45
C ASN A 82 -0.07 -2.90 -17.16
N LYS A 83 -1.17 -2.22 -17.51
CA LYS A 83 -2.55 -2.68 -17.27
C LYS A 83 -2.83 -3.02 -15.79
N LEU A 84 -2.20 -2.28 -14.89
CA LEU A 84 -2.36 -2.41 -13.44
C LEU A 84 -3.48 -1.48 -12.95
N HIS A 85 -4.28 -1.99 -12.01
CA HIS A 85 -5.36 -1.23 -11.40
C HIS A 85 -5.02 -0.88 -9.95
N VAL A 86 -4.93 0.41 -9.65
CA VAL A 86 -4.69 0.92 -8.29
C VAL A 86 -6.03 1.07 -7.55
N SER A 87 -6.14 0.43 -6.39
CA SER A 87 -7.34 0.50 -5.55
C SER A 87 -7.43 1.83 -4.79
N MET A 88 -8.20 2.77 -5.34
CA MET A 88 -8.41 4.09 -4.75
C MET A 88 -9.08 4.07 -3.37
N GLU A 89 -9.87 3.04 -3.08
CA GLU A 89 -10.47 2.82 -1.76
C GLU A 89 -9.41 2.54 -0.68
N LYS A 90 -8.37 1.79 -1.05
CA LYS A 90 -7.27 1.41 -0.14
C LYS A 90 -6.17 2.47 -0.09
N SER A 91 -6.02 3.26 -1.16
CA SER A 91 -5.04 4.36 -1.21
C SER A 91 -5.36 5.45 -0.19
N SER A 92 -4.36 5.78 0.63
CA SER A 92 -4.46 6.87 1.58
C SER A 92 -3.08 7.47 1.85
N TYR A 93 -3.05 8.69 2.40
CA TYR A 93 -1.80 9.33 2.78
C TYR A 93 -1.87 9.91 4.19
N VAL A 94 -0.71 10.02 4.82
CA VAL A 94 -0.52 10.71 6.11
C VAL A 94 0.36 11.93 5.87
N LEU A 95 -0.04 13.06 6.45
CA LEU A 95 0.75 14.29 6.39
C LEU A 95 1.55 14.47 7.67
N PHE A 96 2.88 14.51 7.55
CA PHE A 96 3.80 14.85 8.64
C PHE A 96 4.13 16.34 8.59
N SER A 97 3.27 17.16 9.19
CA SER A 97 3.46 18.61 9.20
C SER A 97 2.64 19.27 10.31
N LYS A 98 3.04 20.49 10.70
CA LYS A 98 2.24 21.39 11.54
C LYS A 98 1.11 22.09 10.77
N LEU A 99 1.03 21.90 9.45
CA LEU A 99 -0.02 22.46 8.61
C LEU A 99 -1.41 21.97 9.04
N VAL A 100 -2.30 22.92 9.36
CA VAL A 100 -3.70 22.64 9.68
C VAL A 100 -4.42 22.07 8.46
N ARG A 101 -4.31 22.75 7.31
CA ARG A 101 -4.83 22.28 6.02
C ARG A 101 -3.70 21.68 5.19
N GLY A 102 -3.81 20.39 4.89
CA GLY A 102 -2.86 19.66 4.05
C GLY A 102 -3.12 19.89 2.55
N PRO A 103 -2.17 19.50 1.69
CA PRO A 103 -2.38 19.55 0.24
C PRO A 103 -3.48 18.57 -0.18
N THR A 104 -4.23 18.93 -1.22
CA THR A 104 -5.12 17.96 -1.88
C THR A 104 -4.28 17.12 -2.84
N ILE A 105 -4.11 15.84 -2.52
CA ILE A 105 -3.40 14.87 -3.36
C ILE A 105 -4.44 14.10 -4.18
N LYS A 106 -4.16 13.92 -5.48
CA LYS A 106 -5.08 13.27 -6.43
C LYS A 106 -4.38 12.18 -7.23
N TRP A 107 -5.12 11.13 -7.54
CA TRP A 107 -4.82 10.12 -8.54
C TRP A 107 -5.70 10.38 -9.77
N GLY A 108 -5.12 10.95 -10.82
CA GLY A 108 -5.89 11.52 -11.93
C GLY A 108 -6.90 12.56 -11.40
N ASN A 109 -8.20 12.26 -11.56
CA ASN A 109 -9.28 13.13 -11.09
C ASN A 109 -9.80 12.80 -9.68
N GLN A 110 -9.37 11.68 -9.08
CA GLN A 110 -9.86 11.22 -7.78
C GLN A 110 -8.97 11.69 -6.64
N SER A 111 -9.55 12.23 -5.57
CA SER A 111 -8.79 12.65 -4.39
C SER A 111 -8.38 11.46 -3.53
N ILE A 112 -7.13 11.42 -3.08
CA ILE A 112 -6.63 10.41 -2.14
C ILE A 112 -7.00 10.84 -0.72
N ASN A 113 -7.55 9.92 0.06
CA ASN A 113 -7.99 10.22 1.42
C ASN A 113 -6.81 10.48 2.36
N ARG A 114 -6.84 11.64 3.05
CA ARG A 114 -5.94 11.91 4.17
C ARG A 114 -6.39 11.12 5.38
N LYS A 115 -5.47 10.39 6.00
CA LYS A 115 -5.68 9.72 7.28
C LYS A 115 -4.70 10.25 8.33
N ASN A 116 -5.03 10.01 9.60
CA ASN A 116 -4.14 10.33 10.72
C ASN A 116 -3.12 9.23 11.01
N HIS A 117 -3.33 8.06 10.42
CA HIS A 117 -2.44 6.91 10.45
C HIS A 117 -2.55 6.11 9.16
N LEU A 118 -1.50 5.38 8.84
CA LEU A 118 -1.49 4.37 7.78
C LEU A 118 -0.80 3.11 8.31
N LYS A 119 -1.19 1.94 7.80
CA LYS A 119 -0.51 0.68 8.08
C LYS A 119 0.32 0.32 6.85
N TYR A 120 1.60 0.07 7.05
CA TYR A 120 2.52 -0.35 6.00
C TYR A 120 3.40 -1.47 6.56
N LEU A 121 3.40 -2.64 5.93
CA LEU A 121 4.13 -3.83 6.39
C LEU A 121 3.85 -4.22 7.86
N GLY A 122 2.60 -4.05 8.29
CA GLY A 122 2.18 -4.34 9.67
C GLY A 122 2.55 -3.26 10.70
N VAL A 123 3.29 -2.23 10.29
CA VAL A 123 3.65 -1.09 11.14
C VAL A 123 2.63 0.04 10.97
N THR A 124 2.13 0.55 12.09
CA THR A 124 1.17 1.66 12.11
C THR A 124 1.93 2.98 12.24
N ILE A 125 1.96 3.76 11.17
CA ILE A 125 2.64 5.05 11.10
C ILE A 125 1.63 6.15 11.40
N TYR A 126 1.83 6.88 12.49
CA TYR A 126 0.93 7.92 12.96
C TYR A 126 1.44 9.32 12.57
N HIS A 127 0.54 10.26 12.24
CA HIS A 127 0.91 11.61 11.79
C HIS A 127 1.76 12.42 12.80
N LYS A 128 1.68 12.10 14.10
CA LYS A 128 2.53 12.71 15.14
C LYS A 128 3.85 11.97 15.39
N LEU A 129 4.17 10.95 14.58
CA LEU A 129 5.34 10.08 14.74
C LEU A 129 5.44 9.45 16.14
N SER A 130 4.29 9.21 16.77
CA SER A 130 4.21 8.49 18.03
C SER A 130 4.03 6.99 17.76
N TRP A 131 4.81 6.17 18.45
CA TRP A 131 4.69 4.71 18.42
C TRP A 131 3.56 4.17 19.31
N LEU A 132 3.00 5.00 20.19
CA LEU A 132 2.00 4.57 21.16
C LEU A 132 0.77 3.90 20.52
N PRO A 133 0.15 4.44 19.44
CA PRO A 133 -0.96 3.77 18.78
C PRO A 133 -0.61 2.38 18.26
N HIS A 134 0.60 2.21 17.71
CA HIS A 134 1.08 0.92 17.23
C HIS A 134 1.27 -0.07 18.37
N VAL A 135 1.92 0.33 19.47
CA VAL A 135 2.14 -0.53 20.64
C VAL A 135 0.82 -1.00 21.25
N ILE A 136 -0.17 -0.09 21.38
CA ILE A 136 -1.50 -0.45 21.88
C ILE A 136 -2.18 -1.47 20.95
N GLU A 137 -2.08 -1.27 19.63
CA GLU A 137 -2.64 -2.19 18.64
C GLU A 137 -1.99 -3.58 18.70
N GLN A 138 -0.65 -3.66 18.78
CA GLN A 138 0.05 -4.94 18.90
C GLN A 138 -0.27 -5.64 20.23
N GLY A 139 -0.36 -4.88 21.34
CA GLY A 139 -0.74 -5.43 22.64
C GLY A 139 -2.13 -6.07 22.63
N LYS A 140 -3.11 -5.41 22.00
CA LYS A 140 -4.45 -5.98 21.81
C LYS A 140 -4.40 -7.27 20.98
N ARG A 141 -3.71 -7.25 19.84
CA ARG A 141 -3.58 -8.43 18.97
C ARG A 141 -2.92 -9.61 19.70
N ALA A 142 -1.88 -9.36 20.48
CA ALA A 142 -1.21 -10.39 21.28
C ALA A 142 -2.15 -10.97 22.35
N MET A 143 -2.94 -10.14 23.00
CA MET A 143 -3.95 -10.59 23.97
C MET A 143 -5.03 -11.45 23.31
N ASP A 144 -5.55 -11.04 22.15
CA ASP A 144 -6.55 -11.80 21.41
C ASP A 144 -6.00 -13.18 21.01
N GLN A 145 -4.76 -13.22 20.49
CA GLN A 145 -4.08 -14.48 20.16
C GLN A 145 -3.87 -15.36 21.39
N TYR A 146 -3.47 -14.78 22.53
CA TYR A 146 -3.33 -15.51 23.78
C TYR A 146 -4.66 -16.14 24.21
N GLN A 147 -5.77 -15.38 24.16
CA GLN A 147 -7.10 -15.90 24.49
C GLN A 147 -7.51 -17.05 23.55
N HIS A 148 -7.21 -16.94 22.25
CA HIS A 148 -7.44 -18.03 21.31
C HIS A 148 -6.65 -19.29 21.67
N LEU A 149 -5.38 -19.14 22.06
CA LEU A 149 -4.55 -20.26 22.50
C LEU A 149 -5.06 -20.89 23.81
N CYS A 150 -5.49 -20.10 24.79
CA CYS A 150 -6.08 -20.60 26.03
C CYS A 150 -7.34 -21.43 25.77
N ARG A 151 -8.21 -20.97 24.85
CA ARG A 151 -9.42 -21.71 24.44
C ARG A 151 -9.07 -23.06 23.82
N ILE A 152 -8.05 -23.11 22.96
CA ILE A 152 -7.59 -24.37 22.34
C ILE A 152 -6.95 -25.30 23.38
N ALA A 153 -6.17 -24.74 24.30
CA ALA A 153 -5.46 -25.49 25.34
C ALA A 153 -6.37 -25.96 26.50
N GLY A 154 -7.65 -25.61 26.50
CA GLY A 154 -8.60 -26.00 27.55
C GLY A 154 -8.38 -25.30 28.90
N LYS A 155 -7.62 -24.20 28.95
CA LYS A 155 -7.53 -23.33 30.13
C LYS A 155 -8.62 -22.27 30.02
N THR A 156 -9.75 -22.51 30.69
CA THR A 156 -10.80 -21.50 30.92
C THR A 156 -10.31 -20.38 31.81
#